data_AF-A0A2S9IIL1-F1
#
_entry.id   AF-A0A2S9IIL1-F1
#
_cell.length_a   1.000
_cell.length_b   1.000
_cell.length_c   1.000
_cell.angle_alpha   90.00
_cell.angle_beta   90.00
_cell.angle_gamma   90.00
#
_symmetry.space_group_name_H-M   'P 1'
#
loop_
_entity.id
_entity.type
_entity.pdbx_description
1 polymer ?
#
loop_
_entity_poly.entity_id
_entity_poly.type
_entity_poly.pdbx_seq_one_letter_code
_entity_poly.pdbx_strand_id
1 'polypeptide(L)'
;LLDGTDLAISSGGTVQSNGTGTGGIGSNASSTGSASVTGAGSNLVMAGGLVVGGDNASSGTLTISAGGAVSSSGNSVIGLNATSTGAVTVTGPNSSWTNTGGLTVGDQGDATLIISDGGTVSSLNGLITGNNASTSSATVTGADSAWTIAGDLTIGDNGAGIGSKTGTLTIADGGV
;
A
#
# COMPACT_ATOMS: atom_id res chain seq x y z
N LEU A 1 11.00 3.91 -10.81
CA LEU A 1 9.71 3.31 -11.16
C LEU A 1 9.98 1.86 -11.54
N LEU A 2 9.13 0.93 -11.08
CA LEU A 2 9.19 -0.48 -11.44
C LEU A 2 8.05 -0.76 -12.42
N ASP A 3 8.30 -0.55 -13.71
CA ASP A 3 7.32 -0.74 -14.78
C ASP A 3 7.84 -1.81 -15.73
N GLY A 4 7.15 -2.94 -15.79
CA GLY A 4 7.57 -4.12 -16.54
C GLY A 4 8.71 -4.91 -15.88
N THR A 5 9.00 -4.67 -14.61
CA THR A 5 10.11 -5.30 -13.88
C THR A 5 9.71 -5.71 -12.47
N ASP A 6 10.48 -6.68 -11.94
CA ASP A 6 10.38 -7.15 -10.57
C ASP A 6 11.60 -6.67 -9.77
N LEU A 7 11.38 -6.12 -8.59
CA LEU A 7 12.42 -5.79 -7.62
C LEU A 7 12.38 -6.77 -6.45
N ALA A 8 13.48 -7.48 -6.20
CA ALA A 8 13.64 -8.28 -4.99
C ALA A 8 14.72 -7.67 -4.09
N ILE A 9 14.35 -7.32 -2.87
CA ILE A 9 15.25 -6.88 -1.81
C ILE A 9 15.26 -7.95 -0.74
N SER A 10 16.40 -8.59 -0.55
CA SER A 10 16.56 -9.66 0.43
C SER A 10 17.93 -9.62 1.09
N SER A 11 18.15 -10.50 2.08
CA SER A 11 19.45 -10.70 2.73
C SER A 11 20.05 -9.43 3.36
N GLY A 12 19.19 -8.56 3.91
CA GLY A 12 19.63 -7.29 4.51
C GLY A 12 19.90 -6.17 3.49
N GLY A 13 19.57 -6.37 2.22
CA GLY A 13 19.74 -5.37 1.18
C GLY A 13 18.91 -4.11 1.43
N THR A 14 19.39 -2.95 0.98
CA THR A 14 18.65 -1.68 1.06
C THR A 14 18.59 -1.00 -0.29
N VAL A 15 17.39 -0.56 -0.69
CA VAL A 15 17.16 0.31 -1.84
C VAL A 15 16.56 1.62 -1.33
N GLN A 16 17.18 2.74 -1.68
CA GLN A 16 16.73 4.06 -1.27
C GLN A 16 16.53 4.96 -2.48
N SER A 17 15.39 5.66 -2.56
CA SER A 17 15.22 6.77 -3.47
C SER A 17 15.79 8.05 -2.86
N ASN A 18 16.46 8.85 -3.68
CA ASN A 18 17.05 10.12 -3.26
C ASN A 18 16.18 11.34 -3.58
N GLY A 19 15.11 11.14 -4.36
CA GLY A 19 14.16 12.19 -4.74
C GLY A 19 12.92 12.15 -3.86
N THR A 20 12.37 13.33 -3.54
CA THR A 20 11.12 13.50 -2.79
C THR A 20 9.87 13.30 -3.65
N GLY A 21 10.05 13.06 -4.96
CA GLY A 21 8.97 12.67 -5.85
C GLY A 21 8.44 11.27 -5.53
N THR A 22 7.25 10.97 -6.04
CA THR A 22 6.57 9.71 -5.80
C THR A 22 7.33 8.54 -6.44
N GLY A 23 7.63 7.50 -5.65
CA GLY A 23 8.08 6.21 -6.15
C GLY A 23 6.89 5.39 -6.67
N GLY A 24 7.13 4.52 -7.65
CA GLY A 24 6.05 3.82 -8.35
C GLY A 24 6.38 2.35 -8.62
N ILE A 25 5.40 1.48 -8.38
CA ILE A 25 5.40 0.04 -8.69
C ILE A 25 4.19 -0.23 -9.59
N GLY A 26 4.41 -0.65 -10.84
CA GLY A 26 3.35 -0.75 -11.84
C GLY A 26 2.62 0.58 -11.97
N SER A 27 3.37 1.67 -12.16
CA SER A 27 2.87 3.04 -12.05
C SER A 27 2.56 3.70 -13.38
N ASN A 28 3.10 3.20 -14.49
CA ASN A 28 2.87 3.73 -15.84
C ASN A 28 1.69 3.03 -16.53
N ALA A 29 1.07 3.71 -17.50
CA ALA A 29 -0.06 3.17 -18.25
C ALA A 29 0.25 1.80 -18.87
N SER A 30 -0.67 0.86 -18.69
CA SER A 30 -0.56 -0.54 -19.16
C SER A 30 0.69 -1.28 -18.68
N SER A 31 1.35 -0.84 -17.61
CA SER A 31 2.51 -1.51 -17.04
C SER A 31 2.12 -2.47 -15.91
N THR A 32 2.90 -3.54 -15.76
CA THR A 32 2.86 -4.38 -14.57
C THR A 32 4.19 -4.29 -13.85
N GLY A 33 4.19 -4.09 -12.54
CA GLY A 33 5.40 -4.07 -11.73
C GLY A 33 5.23 -4.79 -10.41
N SER A 34 6.31 -5.37 -9.90
CA SER A 34 6.31 -5.98 -8.59
C SER A 34 7.53 -5.60 -7.75
N ALA A 35 7.35 -5.57 -6.43
CA ALA A 35 8.44 -5.51 -5.49
C ALA A 35 8.23 -6.50 -4.33
N SER A 36 9.31 -7.13 -3.90
CA SER A 36 9.37 -7.96 -2.69
C SER A 36 10.48 -7.46 -1.78
N VAL A 37 10.14 -7.20 -0.52
CA VAL A 37 11.08 -6.82 0.54
C VAL A 37 11.00 -7.88 1.62
N THR A 38 11.98 -8.78 1.63
CA THR A 38 11.91 -10.01 2.43
C THR A 38 13.18 -10.27 3.22
N GLY A 39 13.03 -10.64 4.48
CA GLY A 39 14.14 -10.94 5.38
C GLY A 39 14.52 -9.76 6.27
N ALA A 40 14.98 -10.08 7.48
CA ALA A 40 15.39 -9.09 8.47
C ALA A 40 16.47 -8.15 7.92
N GLY A 41 16.27 -6.85 8.12
CA GLY A 41 17.18 -5.81 7.66
C GLY A 41 17.06 -5.46 6.18
N SER A 42 16.15 -6.09 5.42
CA SER A 42 15.87 -5.68 4.05
C SER A 42 14.95 -4.47 4.01
N ASN A 43 15.38 -3.41 3.31
CA ASN A 43 14.70 -2.12 3.34
C ASN A 43 14.42 -1.55 1.95
N LEU A 44 13.20 -1.06 1.75
CA LEU A 44 12.86 -0.12 0.67
C LEU A 44 12.53 1.24 1.29
N VAL A 45 13.31 2.25 0.96
CA VAL A 45 13.18 3.61 1.52
C VAL A 45 12.83 4.58 0.40
N MET A 46 11.59 5.07 0.40
CA MET A 46 11.14 6.12 -0.52
C MET A 46 11.19 7.47 0.18
N ALA A 47 12.03 8.38 -0.31
CA ALA A 47 12.08 9.77 0.17
C ALA A 47 10.83 10.61 -0.23
N GLY A 48 9.95 10.04 -1.05
CA GLY A 48 8.63 10.58 -1.38
C GLY A 48 7.52 9.60 -1.00
N GLY A 49 6.30 9.88 -1.49
CA GLY A 49 5.19 8.93 -1.43
C GLY A 49 5.45 7.67 -2.27
N LEU A 50 4.68 6.62 -2.05
CA LEU A 50 4.74 5.38 -2.81
C LEU A 50 3.40 5.11 -3.49
N VAL A 51 3.43 4.86 -4.80
CA VAL A 51 2.26 4.45 -5.61
C VAL A 51 2.42 3.00 -6.05
N VAL A 52 1.40 2.20 -5.80
CA VAL A 52 1.31 0.79 -6.22
C VAL A 52 0.06 0.64 -7.10
N GLY A 53 0.24 0.45 -8.40
CA GLY A 53 -0.85 0.63 -9.38
C GLY A 53 -1.14 2.11 -9.56
N GLY A 54 -0.52 2.72 -10.57
CA GLY A 54 -0.54 4.17 -10.79
C GLY A 54 -1.53 4.60 -11.86
N ASP A 55 -1.14 4.40 -13.12
CA ASP A 55 -1.88 4.87 -14.29
C ASP A 55 -2.92 3.88 -14.81
N ASN A 56 -3.69 4.30 -15.83
CA ASN A 56 -4.72 3.48 -16.45
C ASN A 56 -4.19 2.11 -16.90
N ALA A 57 -4.97 1.06 -16.62
CA ALA A 57 -4.64 -0.34 -16.90
C ALA A 57 -3.29 -0.83 -16.34
N SER A 58 -2.73 -0.13 -15.34
CA SER A 58 -1.50 -0.56 -14.66
C SER A 58 -1.79 -1.53 -13.50
N SER A 59 -0.81 -2.37 -13.19
CA SER A 59 -0.88 -3.32 -12.08
C SER A 59 0.39 -3.29 -11.25
N GLY A 60 0.27 -2.90 -9.98
CA GLY A 60 1.38 -2.86 -9.03
C GLY A 60 1.18 -3.88 -7.91
N THR A 61 2.26 -4.58 -7.53
CA THR A 61 2.25 -5.49 -6.37
C THR A 61 3.44 -5.23 -5.45
N LEU A 62 3.20 -5.16 -4.15
CA LEU A 62 4.25 -5.05 -3.13
C LEU A 62 4.04 -6.08 -2.03
N THR A 63 5.05 -6.91 -1.79
CA THR A 63 5.07 -7.86 -0.67
C THR A 63 6.18 -7.47 0.31
N ILE A 64 5.82 -7.37 1.58
CA ILE A 64 6.73 -7.12 2.70
C ILE A 64 6.62 -8.30 3.65
N SER A 65 7.69 -9.05 3.83
CA SER A 65 7.64 -10.31 4.58
C SER A 65 8.91 -10.64 5.37
N ALA A 66 8.81 -11.58 6.31
CA ALA A 66 9.94 -12.16 7.03
C ALA A 66 10.88 -11.11 7.69
N GLY A 67 10.33 -10.03 8.23
CA GLY A 67 11.10 -8.94 8.86
C GLY A 67 11.62 -7.87 7.91
N GLY A 68 11.19 -7.86 6.64
CA GLY A 68 11.44 -6.77 5.71
C GLY A 68 10.69 -5.49 6.09
N ALA A 69 11.24 -4.34 5.72
CA ALA A 69 10.69 -3.03 6.06
C ALA A 69 10.59 -2.10 4.86
N VAL A 70 9.46 -1.39 4.74
CA VAL A 70 9.27 -0.32 3.76
C VAL A 70 9.00 0.98 4.49
N SER A 71 9.60 2.06 4.00
CA SER A 71 9.30 3.41 4.47
C SER A 71 9.03 4.35 3.30
N SER A 72 8.08 5.26 3.48
CA SER A 72 7.74 6.29 2.51
C SER A 72 7.44 7.61 3.20
N SER A 73 8.01 8.71 2.69
CA SER A 73 7.75 10.05 3.18
C SER A 73 6.91 10.86 2.20
N GLY A 74 5.59 10.82 2.38
CA GLY A 74 4.64 11.54 1.55
C GLY A 74 3.29 10.83 1.50
N ASN A 75 2.40 11.32 0.63
CA ASN A 75 1.12 10.65 0.39
C ASN A 75 1.36 9.42 -0.49
N SER A 76 0.93 8.26 0.01
CA SER A 76 1.03 6.98 -0.68
C SER A 76 -0.34 6.50 -1.11
N VAL A 77 -0.41 5.85 -2.26
CA VAL A 77 -1.67 5.41 -2.86
C VAL A 77 -1.53 3.99 -3.42
N ILE A 78 -2.49 3.14 -3.10
CA ILE A 78 -2.66 1.82 -3.71
C ILE A 78 -3.85 1.97 -4.67
N GLY A 79 -3.67 1.71 -5.97
CA GLY A 79 -4.74 1.87 -6.98
C GLY A 79 -5.14 3.33 -7.19
N LEU A 80 -4.26 4.12 -7.82
CA LEU A 80 -4.44 5.56 -8.02
C LEU A 80 -5.49 5.89 -9.08
N ASN A 81 -5.21 5.63 -10.37
CA ASN A 81 -6.12 6.01 -11.46
C ASN A 81 -7.16 4.94 -11.77
N ALA A 82 -8.23 5.35 -12.46
CA ALA A 82 -9.27 4.43 -12.93
C ALA A 82 -8.68 3.26 -13.72
N THR A 83 -9.20 2.05 -13.51
CA THR A 83 -8.72 0.79 -14.10
C THR A 83 -7.31 0.34 -13.70
N SER A 84 -6.62 1.07 -12.82
CA SER A 84 -5.39 0.57 -12.19
C SER A 84 -5.71 -0.43 -11.08
N THR A 85 -4.78 -1.33 -10.80
CA THR A 85 -4.87 -2.29 -9.69
C THR A 85 -3.61 -2.20 -8.84
N GLY A 86 -3.79 -1.96 -7.54
CA GLY A 86 -2.71 -2.01 -6.57
C GLY A 86 -2.95 -3.10 -5.53
N ALA A 87 -1.93 -3.89 -5.22
CA ALA A 87 -1.99 -4.86 -4.12
C ALA A 87 -0.75 -4.75 -3.23
N VAL A 88 -0.97 -4.61 -1.93
CA VAL A 88 0.10 -4.58 -0.92
C VAL A 88 -0.19 -5.62 0.15
N THR A 89 0.80 -6.47 0.44
CA THR A 89 0.74 -7.45 1.52
C THR A 89 1.90 -7.20 2.49
N VAL A 90 1.57 -7.03 3.77
CA VAL A 90 2.52 -6.92 4.88
C VAL A 90 2.27 -8.08 5.83
N THR A 91 3.15 -9.09 5.80
CA THR A 91 2.92 -10.37 6.48
C THR A 91 4.13 -10.86 7.26
N GLY A 92 3.89 -11.43 8.43
CA GLY A 92 4.91 -12.05 9.26
C GLY A 92 5.49 -11.12 10.32
N PRO A 93 6.06 -11.67 11.40
CA PRO A 93 6.57 -10.88 12.51
C PRO A 93 7.65 -9.89 12.08
N ASN A 94 7.57 -8.68 12.62
CA ASN A 94 8.48 -7.55 12.35
C ASN A 94 8.48 -7.05 10.90
N SER A 95 7.60 -7.56 10.03
CA SER A 95 7.39 -6.97 8.71
C SER A 95 6.59 -5.68 8.84
N SER A 96 7.06 -4.62 8.19
CA SER A 96 6.47 -3.30 8.40
C SER A 96 6.43 -2.41 7.16
N TRP A 97 5.38 -1.59 7.09
CA TRP A 97 5.35 -0.40 6.24
C TRP A 97 5.08 0.84 7.07
N THR A 98 6.03 1.78 7.08
CA THR A 98 5.90 3.08 7.74
C THR A 98 5.71 4.18 6.71
N ASN A 99 4.52 4.78 6.66
CA ASN A 99 4.22 5.93 5.80
C ASN A 99 4.04 7.20 6.65
N THR A 100 4.86 8.22 6.46
CA THR A 100 4.73 9.44 7.30
C THR A 100 3.67 10.43 6.79
N GLY A 101 3.08 10.18 5.62
CA GLY A 101 1.95 10.97 5.09
C GLY A 101 0.62 10.20 5.10
N GLY A 102 -0.34 10.65 4.28
CA GLY A 102 -1.60 9.94 4.10
C GLY A 102 -1.42 8.64 3.34
N LEU A 103 -2.12 7.58 3.74
CA LEU A 103 -2.22 6.32 3.01
C LEU A 103 -3.63 6.17 2.45
N THR A 104 -3.75 6.14 1.12
CA THR A 104 -5.01 5.89 0.42
C THR A 104 -5.04 4.49 -0.15
N VAL A 105 -6.03 3.70 0.24
CA VAL A 105 -6.32 2.37 -0.28
C VAL A 105 -7.51 2.50 -1.23
N GLY A 106 -7.19 2.65 -2.51
CA GLY A 106 -8.11 2.94 -3.59
C GLY A 106 -8.43 4.43 -3.65
N ASP A 107 -8.11 5.07 -4.76
CA ASP A 107 -8.56 6.44 -5.08
C ASP A 107 -9.61 6.39 -6.20
N GLN A 108 -9.17 6.04 -7.40
CA GLN A 108 -10.03 5.73 -8.53
C GLN A 108 -9.83 4.30 -9.05
N GLY A 109 -8.74 3.62 -8.68
CA GLY A 109 -8.45 2.24 -9.04
C GLY A 109 -8.94 1.21 -8.02
N ASP A 110 -8.71 -0.05 -8.33
CA ASP A 110 -8.89 -1.16 -7.40
C ASP A 110 -7.67 -1.31 -6.50
N ALA A 111 -7.91 -1.52 -5.21
CA ALA A 111 -6.85 -1.59 -4.21
C ALA A 111 -7.07 -2.70 -3.20
N THR A 112 -6.00 -3.39 -2.83
CA THR A 112 -6.01 -4.34 -1.72
C THR A 112 -4.82 -4.08 -0.82
N LEU A 113 -5.08 -3.88 0.47
CA LEU A 113 -4.08 -3.88 1.53
C LEU A 113 -4.35 -5.03 2.48
N ILE A 114 -3.40 -5.96 2.63
CA ILE A 114 -3.48 -7.07 3.58
C ILE A 114 -2.36 -6.91 4.60
N ILE A 115 -2.73 -6.94 5.87
CA ILE A 115 -1.82 -6.89 7.02
C ILE A 115 -2.10 -8.15 7.82
N SER A 116 -1.15 -9.08 7.84
CA SER A 116 -1.37 -10.39 8.45
C SER A 116 -0.19 -10.95 9.24
N ASP A 117 -0.46 -11.96 10.07
CA ASP A 117 0.55 -12.80 10.72
C ASP A 117 1.63 -12.02 11.50
N GLY A 118 1.25 -10.93 12.19
CA GLY A 118 2.17 -10.07 12.94
C GLY A 118 2.82 -8.95 12.12
N GLY A 119 2.40 -8.75 10.87
CA GLY A 119 2.79 -7.61 10.05
C GLY A 119 2.16 -6.29 10.52
N THR A 120 2.82 -5.16 10.27
CA THR A 120 2.37 -3.86 10.77
C THR A 120 2.41 -2.76 9.70
N VAL A 121 1.43 -1.87 9.72
CA VAL A 121 1.42 -0.66 8.88
C VAL A 121 1.18 0.54 9.76
N SER A 122 1.87 1.64 9.48
CA SER A 122 1.57 2.94 10.09
C SER A 122 1.41 4.04 9.05
N SER A 123 0.45 4.93 9.28
CA SER A 123 0.23 6.11 8.44
C SER A 123 -0.15 7.36 9.25
N LEU A 124 0.06 8.55 8.69
CA LEU A 124 -0.46 9.78 9.31
C LEU A 124 -1.98 9.81 9.24
N ASN A 125 -2.56 9.61 8.06
CA ASN A 125 -4.00 9.46 7.86
C ASN A 125 -4.28 8.17 7.08
N GLY A 126 -5.48 7.62 7.22
CA GLY A 126 -5.96 6.49 6.43
C GLY A 126 -7.21 6.89 5.65
N LEU A 127 -7.22 6.59 4.35
CA LEU A 127 -8.42 6.67 3.52
C LEU A 127 -8.60 5.34 2.82
N ILE A 128 -9.75 4.70 2.98
CA ILE A 128 -10.14 3.54 2.18
C ILE A 128 -11.34 3.96 1.36
N THR A 129 -11.15 4.10 0.05
CA THR A 129 -12.22 4.54 -0.84
C THR A 129 -12.16 3.80 -2.17
N GLY A 130 -13.23 3.93 -2.95
CA GLY A 130 -13.38 3.21 -4.20
C GLY A 130 -14.31 3.94 -5.14
N ASN A 131 -14.25 3.65 -6.44
CA ASN A 131 -15.22 4.19 -7.39
C ASN A 131 -16.50 3.32 -7.40
N ASN A 132 -17.55 3.70 -8.13
CA ASN A 132 -18.84 2.97 -8.17
C ASN A 132 -18.74 1.49 -8.62
N ALA A 133 -17.58 1.05 -9.11
CA ALA A 133 -17.29 -0.33 -9.50
C ALA A 133 -16.07 -0.93 -8.80
N SER A 134 -15.34 -0.18 -7.95
CA SER A 134 -14.09 -0.66 -7.36
C SER A 134 -14.32 -1.43 -6.05
N THR A 135 -13.44 -2.39 -5.79
CA THR A 135 -13.52 -3.30 -4.64
C THR A 135 -12.42 -3.03 -3.62
N SER A 136 -12.13 -1.75 -3.41
CA SER A 136 -11.02 -1.33 -2.56
C SER A 136 -11.22 -1.77 -1.11
N SER A 137 -10.23 -2.49 -0.58
CA SER A 137 -10.31 -3.04 0.77
C SER A 137 -8.97 -3.05 1.48
N ALA A 138 -9.06 -2.89 2.81
CA ALA A 138 -7.98 -3.21 3.72
C ALA A 138 -8.41 -4.32 4.68
N THR A 139 -7.52 -5.27 4.94
CA THR A 139 -7.73 -6.36 5.89
C THR A 139 -6.58 -6.37 6.89
N VAL A 140 -6.89 -6.34 8.17
CA VAL A 140 -5.95 -6.57 9.28
C VAL A 140 -6.39 -7.83 10.00
N THR A 141 -5.57 -8.89 9.93
CA THR A 141 -5.96 -10.19 10.48
C THR A 141 -4.79 -10.94 11.13
N GLY A 142 -5.07 -11.69 12.18
CA GLY A 142 -4.07 -12.45 12.92
C GLY A 142 -3.49 -11.67 14.10
N ALA A 143 -2.98 -12.41 15.08
CA ALA A 143 -2.39 -11.82 16.28
C ALA A 143 -1.21 -10.91 15.93
N ASP A 144 -1.09 -9.81 16.67
CA ASP A 144 -0.06 -8.77 16.53
C ASP A 144 -0.05 -8.03 15.18
N SER A 145 -1.01 -8.31 14.28
CA SER A 145 -1.19 -7.52 13.07
C SER A 145 -1.88 -6.19 13.37
N ALA A 146 -1.32 -5.10 12.84
CA ALA A 146 -1.82 -3.77 13.17
C ALA A 146 -1.79 -2.78 12.01
N TRP A 147 -2.82 -1.94 11.89
CA TRP A 147 -2.73 -0.67 11.15
C TRP A 147 -2.88 0.52 12.09
N THR A 148 -1.76 1.14 12.46
CA THR A 148 -1.75 2.33 13.31
C THR A 148 -1.90 3.60 12.47
N ILE A 149 -2.95 4.38 12.75
CA ILE A 149 -3.20 5.67 12.10
C ILE A 149 -3.07 6.77 13.16
N ALA A 150 -2.20 7.75 12.92
CA ALA A 150 -1.94 8.81 13.89
C ALA A 150 -3.03 9.90 13.91
N GLY A 151 -3.65 10.16 12.77
CA GLY A 151 -4.72 11.11 12.54
C GLY A 151 -6.03 10.41 12.22
N ASP A 152 -6.71 10.83 11.16
CA ASP A 152 -8.05 10.36 10.85
C ASP A 152 -8.04 9.11 9.97
N LEU A 153 -8.99 8.20 10.24
CA LEU A 153 -9.38 7.12 9.35
C LEU A 153 -10.74 7.46 8.72
N THR A 154 -10.78 7.50 7.40
CA THR A 154 -12.01 7.64 6.62
C THR A 154 -12.24 6.39 5.77
N ILE A 155 -13.47 5.84 5.81
CA ILE A 155 -13.87 4.69 5.01
C ILE A 155 -15.09 5.08 4.19
N GLY A 156 -14.93 4.99 2.87
CA GLY A 156 -15.87 5.54 1.88
C GLY A 156 -15.80 7.06 1.78
N ASP A 157 -16.36 7.59 0.70
CA ASP A 157 -16.51 9.04 0.49
C ASP A 157 -18.00 9.41 0.38
N ASN A 158 -18.39 10.47 1.10
CA ASN A 158 -19.73 11.07 1.09
C ASN A 158 -19.80 12.32 0.19
N GLY A 159 -18.90 12.45 -0.79
CA GLY A 159 -18.91 13.54 -1.76
C GLY A 159 -20.26 13.66 -2.49
N ALA A 160 -20.94 14.79 -2.30
CA ALA A 160 -22.22 15.09 -2.93
C ALA A 160 -22.08 15.15 -4.46
N GLY A 161 -22.48 14.08 -5.17
CA GLY A 161 -22.70 14.13 -6.62
C GLY A 161 -22.18 12.94 -7.44
N ILE A 162 -21.41 12.05 -6.85
CA ILE A 162 -20.99 10.78 -7.47
C ILE A 162 -21.28 9.67 -6.46
N GLY A 163 -22.02 8.62 -6.86
CA GLY A 163 -22.59 7.61 -5.95
C GLY A 163 -21.63 7.05 -4.90
N SER A 164 -22.18 6.52 -3.80
CA SER A 164 -21.44 6.00 -2.64
C SER A 164 -20.14 5.30 -3.04
N LYS A 165 -19.03 5.99 -2.81
CA LYS A 165 -17.72 5.37 -2.88
C LYS A 165 -17.59 4.47 -1.65
N THR A 166 -17.54 3.15 -1.84
CA THR A 166 -17.44 2.19 -0.73
C THR A 166 -16.03 1.62 -0.67
N GLY A 167 -15.32 1.90 0.42
CA GLY A 167 -14.18 1.11 0.85
C GLY A 167 -14.60 0.12 1.94
N THR A 168 -13.86 -0.97 2.11
CA THR A 168 -14.09 -1.91 3.24
C THR A 168 -12.84 -2.03 4.09
N LEU A 169 -12.99 -1.93 5.42
CA LEU A 169 -11.98 -2.35 6.39
C LEU A 169 -12.47 -3.62 7.09
N THR A 170 -11.67 -4.67 7.07
CA THR A 170 -11.91 -5.89 7.85
C THR A 170 -10.85 -6.01 8.93
N ILE A 171 -11.26 -6.14 10.19
CA ILE A 171 -10.39 -6.47 11.32
C ILE A 171 -10.84 -7.84 11.85
N ALA A 172 -9.93 -8.82 11.89
CA ALA A 172 -10.25 -10.20 12.25
C ALA A 172 -9.11 -10.87 13.03
N ASP A 173 -9.40 -12.04 13.62
CA ASP A 173 -8.41 -12.98 14.19
C ASP A 173 -7.34 -12.36 15.13
N GLY A 174 -7.68 -11.29 15.85
CA GLY A 174 -6.80 -10.61 16.80
C GLY A 174 -6.00 -9.43 16.22
N GLY A 175 -6.23 -9.06 14.97
CA GLY A 175 -5.69 -7.83 14.37
C GLY A 175 -6.29 -6.57 15.01
N VAL A 176 -5.59 -5.44 14.90
CA VAL A 176 -5.96 -4.15 15.51
C VAL A 176 -5.76 -2.93 14.60
#